data_AF-A0A7U7G7W5-F1
#
_entry.id   AF-A0A7U7G7W5-F1
#
_cell.length_a   1.000
_cell.length_b   1.000
_cell.length_c   1.000
_cell.angle_alpha   90.00
_cell.angle_beta   90.00
_cell.angle_gamma   90.00
#
_symmetry.space_group_name_H-M   'P 1'
#
loop_
_entity.id
_entity.type
_entity.pdbx_description
1 polymer ?
#
loop_
_entity_poly.entity_id
_entity_poly.type
_entity_poly.pdbx_seq_one_letter_code
_entity_poly.pdbx_strand_id
1 'polypeptide(L)'
;MRFAELAAQLSDCPSKQDNGHLGLIGPGQTVPEFEQALFALQEGEISAQPVESRFGFHLIQLHRKTEGQTLEYEQVRDRITSYLRENGQRQAISRYLSLLTGRATIQGMDLPSANAPLAQSL
;
A
#
# COMPACT_ATOMS: atom_id res chain seq x y z
N MET A 1 -29.95 13.38 4.26
CA MET A 1 -28.57 13.92 4.37
C MET A 1 -27.70 13.11 3.43
N ARG A 2 -26.85 13.78 2.64
CA ARG A 2 -26.00 13.11 1.65
C ARG A 2 -24.66 12.71 2.29
N PHE A 3 -24.07 11.61 1.83
CA PHE A 3 -22.79 11.08 2.35
C PHE A 3 -21.70 12.16 2.43
N ALA A 4 -21.53 12.94 1.36
CA ALA A 4 -20.60 14.06 1.28
C ALA A 4 -20.76 15.10 2.41
N GLU A 5 -21.99 15.41 2.81
CA GLU A 5 -22.28 16.37 3.88
C GLU A 5 -21.82 15.84 5.25
N LEU A 6 -22.06 14.55 5.50
CA LEU A 6 -21.63 13.88 6.72
C LEU A 6 -20.11 13.71 6.75
N ALA A 7 -19.49 13.41 5.61
CA ALA A 7 -18.04 13.31 5.50
C ALA A 7 -17.37 14.66 5.79
N ALA A 8 -17.90 15.76 5.27
CA ALA A 8 -17.36 17.11 5.55
C ALA A 8 -17.48 17.50 7.03
N GLN A 9 -18.56 17.09 7.70
CA GLN A 9 -18.84 17.47 9.09
C GLN A 9 -18.18 16.57 10.14
N LEU A 10 -18.11 15.26 9.87
CA LEU A 10 -17.79 14.24 10.89
C LEU A 10 -16.50 13.47 10.61
N SER A 11 -15.92 13.55 9.41
CA SER A 11 -14.72 12.79 9.11
C SER A 11 -13.48 13.39 9.77
N ASP A 12 -12.64 12.52 10.35
CA ASP A 12 -11.31 12.88 10.86
C ASP A 12 -10.21 12.77 9.80
N CYS A 13 -10.54 12.31 8.60
CA CYS A 13 -9.61 12.25 7.48
C CYS A 13 -9.40 13.64 6.86
N PRO A 14 -8.18 13.99 6.40
CA PRO A 14 -7.95 15.23 5.64
C PRO A 14 -8.88 15.41 4.43
N SER A 15 -9.37 14.31 3.84
CA SER A 15 -10.32 14.32 2.72
C SER A 15 -11.66 14.98 3.06
N LYS A 16 -11.98 15.26 4.33
CA LYS A 16 -13.17 16.02 4.72
C LYS A 16 -13.28 17.39 4.04
N GLN A 17 -12.14 18.00 3.70
CA GLN A 17 -12.08 19.27 2.97
C GLN A 17 -12.67 19.15 1.55
N ASP A 18 -12.55 17.97 0.95
CA ASP A 18 -13.11 17.60 -0.35
C ASP A 18 -14.34 16.70 -0.18
N ASN A 19 -15.11 16.89 0.91
CA ASN A 19 -16.33 16.13 1.21
C ASN A 19 -16.12 14.59 1.26
N GLY A 20 -14.93 14.14 1.66
CA GLY A 20 -14.57 12.73 1.75
C GLY A 20 -14.08 12.11 0.44
N HIS A 21 -13.90 12.90 -0.64
CA HIS A 21 -13.40 12.37 -1.90
C HIS A 21 -11.92 11.99 -1.83
N LEU A 22 -11.60 10.78 -2.34
CA LEU A 22 -10.24 10.24 -2.40
C LEU A 22 -9.68 10.15 -3.84
N GLY A 23 -10.47 10.55 -4.85
CA GLY A 23 -10.08 10.45 -6.25
C GLY A 23 -10.04 9.01 -6.77
N LEU A 24 -9.15 8.75 -7.74
CA LEU A 24 -8.96 7.41 -8.30
C LEU A 24 -7.95 6.64 -7.43
N ILE A 25 -8.42 5.56 -6.83
CA ILE A 25 -7.60 4.64 -6.04
C ILE A 25 -7.29 3.41 -6.89
N GLY A 26 -6.01 3.08 -7.01
CA GLY A 26 -5.51 1.84 -7.56
C GLY A 26 -5.09 0.84 -6.48
N PRO A 27 -4.82 -0.42 -6.87
CA PRO A 27 -4.42 -1.45 -5.93
C PRO A 27 -3.17 -1.08 -5.13
N GLY A 28 -3.16 -1.39 -3.82
CA GLY A 28 -2.03 -1.15 -2.91
C GLY A 28 -1.84 0.31 -2.49
N GLN A 29 -2.75 1.22 -2.85
CA GLN A 29 -2.72 2.62 -2.39
C GLN A 29 -3.42 2.86 -1.05
N THR A 30 -4.17 1.86 -0.57
CA THR A 30 -4.89 1.91 0.71
C THR A 30 -4.46 0.78 1.64
N VAL A 31 -4.88 0.84 2.90
CA VAL A 31 -4.67 -0.27 3.85
C VAL A 31 -5.48 -1.50 3.44
N PRO A 32 -5.00 -2.73 3.72
CA PRO A 32 -5.65 -3.96 3.26
C PRO A 32 -7.12 -4.08 3.65
N GLU A 33 -7.48 -3.63 4.85
CA GLU A 33 -8.85 -3.71 5.38
C GLU A 33 -9.80 -2.80 4.58
N PHE A 34 -9.33 -1.61 4.22
CA PHE A 34 -10.07 -0.66 3.38
C PHE A 34 -10.20 -1.18 1.95
N GLU A 35 -9.10 -1.69 1.40
CA GLU A 35 -9.05 -2.23 0.05
C GLU A 35 -10.01 -3.42 -0.12
N GLN A 36 -10.01 -4.35 0.85
CA GLN A 36 -10.90 -5.50 0.85
C GLN A 36 -12.38 -5.08 0.87
N ALA A 37 -12.72 -4.09 1.70
CA ALA A 37 -14.09 -3.55 1.73
C ALA A 37 -14.46 -2.85 0.42
N LEU A 38 -13.54 -2.11 -0.19
CA LEU A 38 -13.77 -1.42 -1.47
C LEU A 38 -13.98 -2.39 -2.63
N PHE A 39 -13.26 -3.52 -2.65
CA PHE A 39 -13.45 -4.57 -3.65
C PHE A 39 -14.78 -5.32 -3.54
N ALA A 40 -15.35 -5.41 -2.32
CA ALA A 40 -16.62 -6.06 -2.06
C ALA A 40 -17.84 -5.20 -2.47
N LEU A 41 -17.66 -3.89 -2.59
CA LEU A 41 -18.72 -2.95 -2.96
C LEU A 41 -18.99 -2.94 -4.47
N GLN A 42 -20.26 -2.72 -4.82
CA GLN A 42 -20.69 -2.36 -6.17
C GLN A 42 -20.69 -0.84 -6.35
N GLU A 43 -20.70 -0.39 -7.61
CA GLU A 43 -20.81 1.03 -7.93
C GLU A 43 -22.08 1.64 -7.31
N GLY A 44 -21.94 2.77 -6.65
CA GLY A 44 -22.99 3.47 -5.93
C GLY A 44 -23.23 2.99 -4.49
N GLU A 45 -22.65 1.86 -4.08
CA GLU A 45 -22.88 1.29 -2.76
C GLU A 45 -22.03 1.95 -1.67
N ILE A 46 -22.52 1.81 -0.43
CA ILE A 46 -21.83 2.19 0.79
C ILE A 46 -21.56 0.92 1.60
N SER A 47 -20.42 0.85 2.28
CA SER A 47 -20.07 -0.22 3.22
C SER A 47 -21.21 -0.48 4.21
N ALA A 48 -21.73 -1.70 4.23
CA ALA A 48 -22.85 -2.09 5.10
C ALA A 48 -22.49 -2.06 6.59
N GLN A 49 -21.21 -2.23 6.91
CA GLN A 49 -20.65 -2.14 8.26
C GLN A 49 -19.45 -1.20 8.26
N PRO A 50 -19.14 -0.52 9.38
CA PRO A 50 -17.90 0.22 9.53
C PRO A 50 -16.68 -0.66 9.30
N VAL A 51 -15.72 -0.17 8.52
CA VAL A 51 -14.46 -0.85 8.23
C VAL A 51 -13.43 -0.42 9.26
N GLU A 52 -12.95 -1.35 10.07
CA GLU A 52 -11.88 -1.09 11.03
C GLU A 52 -10.52 -1.10 10.35
N SER A 53 -9.65 -0.19 10.76
CA SER A 53 -8.25 -0.16 10.36
C SER A 53 -7.41 0.41 11.49
N ARG A 54 -6.08 0.41 11.33
CA ARG A 54 -5.16 1.13 12.24
C ARG A 54 -5.45 2.63 12.40
N PHE A 55 -6.24 3.23 11.51
CA PHE A 55 -6.64 4.64 11.54
C PHE A 55 -8.02 4.88 12.17
N GLY A 56 -8.66 3.83 12.71
CA GLY A 56 -10.03 3.89 13.24
C GLY A 56 -11.04 3.29 12.28
N PHE A 57 -12.27 3.80 12.33
CA PHE A 57 -13.42 3.29 11.58
C PHE A 57 -13.73 4.12 10.34
N HIS A 58 -14.05 3.43 9.24
CA HIS A 58 -14.36 4.05 7.96
C HIS A 58 -15.73 3.62 7.45
N LEU A 59 -16.46 4.58 6.89
CA LEU A 59 -17.58 4.30 5.99
C LEU A 59 -17.12 4.61 4.57
N ILE A 60 -17.32 3.68 3.66
CA ILE A 60 -16.78 3.76 2.30
C ILE A 60 -17.94 3.83 1.32
N GLN A 61 -17.97 4.85 0.46
CA GLN A 61 -18.88 4.93 -0.68
C GLN A 61 -18.10 4.74 -1.97
N LEU A 62 -18.47 3.74 -2.77
CA LEU A 62 -17.86 3.51 -4.06
C LEU A 62 -18.65 4.26 -5.14
N HIS A 63 -18.04 5.28 -5.76
CA HIS A 63 -18.70 6.01 -6.84
C HIS A 63 -18.66 5.26 -8.18
N ARG A 64 -17.48 4.75 -8.54
CA ARG A 64 -17.22 4.10 -9.82
C ARG A 64 -16.09 3.10 -9.67
N LYS A 65 -16.17 1.98 -10.38
CA LYS A 65 -15.19 0.90 -10.46
C LYS A 65 -14.84 0.69 -11.92
N THR A 66 -13.57 0.89 -12.26
CA THR A 66 -13.06 0.60 -13.61
C THR A 66 -12.23 -0.66 -13.55
N GLU A 67 -12.57 -1.64 -14.38
CA GLU A 67 -11.79 -2.88 -14.48
C GLU A 67 -10.38 -2.57 -14.97
N GLY A 68 -9.39 -3.20 -14.32
CA GLY A 68 -8.01 -3.15 -14.76
C GLY A 68 -7.86 -3.79 -16.14
N GLN A 69 -6.97 -3.26 -16.95
CA GLN A 69 -6.60 -3.87 -18.22
C GLN A 69 -5.19 -4.44 -18.11
N THR A 70 -4.99 -5.65 -18.60
CA THR A 70 -3.65 -6.21 -18.78
C THR A 70 -2.94 -5.40 -19.86
N LEU A 71 -1.79 -4.83 -19.51
CA LEU A 71 -0.94 -4.12 -20.46
C LEU A 71 -0.06 -5.12 -21.21
N GLU A 72 0.20 -4.84 -22.48
CA GLU A 72 1.11 -5.65 -23.29
C GLU A 72 2.53 -5.54 -22.77
N TYR A 73 3.30 -6.65 -22.84
CA TYR A 73 4.65 -6.72 -22.30
C TYR A 73 5.53 -5.56 -22.79
N GLU A 74 5.44 -5.22 -24.08
CA GLU A 74 6.25 -4.16 -24.68
C GLU A 74 5.99 -2.79 -24.04
N GLN A 75 4.75 -2.51 -23.60
CA GLN A 75 4.38 -1.24 -22.95
C GLN A 75 4.94 -1.13 -21.53
N VAL A 76 5.21 -2.26 -20.87
CA VAL A 76 5.65 -2.31 -19.47
C VAL A 76 7.09 -2.80 -19.30
N ARG A 77 7.77 -3.20 -20.38
CA ARG A 77 9.12 -3.78 -20.36
C ARG A 77 10.11 -2.92 -19.58
N ASP A 78 10.14 -1.62 -19.85
CA ASP A 78 11.12 -0.72 -19.26
C ASP A 78 10.86 -0.50 -17.75
N ARG A 79 9.58 -0.47 -17.37
CA ARG A 79 9.15 -0.43 -15.96
C ARG A 79 9.54 -1.72 -15.22
N ILE A 80 9.27 -2.88 -15.82
CA ILE A 80 9.67 -4.19 -15.26
C ILE A 80 11.19 -4.27 -15.12
N THR A 81 11.92 -3.86 -16.15
CA THR A 81 13.39 -3.88 -16.15
C THR A 81 13.96 -3.00 -15.04
N SER A 82 13.43 -1.79 -14.87
CA SER A 82 13.85 -0.86 -13.82
C SER A 82 13.57 -1.44 -12.42
N TYR A 83 12.37 -2.00 -12.22
CA TYR A 83 12.00 -2.65 -10.97
C TYR A 83 12.92 -3.83 -10.63
N LEU A 84 13.17 -4.74 -11.58
CA LEU A 84 14.04 -5.90 -11.37
C LEU A 84 15.49 -5.49 -11.09
N ARG A 85 15.99 -4.45 -11.76
CA ARG A 85 17.34 -3.92 -11.52
C ARG A 85 17.46 -3.34 -10.12
N GLU A 86 16.51 -2.50 -9.69
CA GLU A 86 16.52 -1.89 -8.36
C GLU A 86 16.43 -2.96 -7.27
N ASN A 87 15.52 -3.92 -7.43
CA ASN A 87 15.36 -5.02 -6.47
C ASN A 87 16.63 -5.88 -6.39
N GLY A 88 17.22 -6.24 -7.53
CA GLY A 88 18.48 -6.98 -7.60
C GLY A 88 19.62 -6.24 -6.92
N GLN A 89 19.76 -4.93 -7.16
CA GLN A 89 20.78 -4.10 -6.53
C GLN A 89 20.57 -4.00 -5.01
N ARG A 90 19.33 -3.79 -4.55
CA ARG A 90 19.00 -3.73 -3.12
C ARG A 90 19.35 -5.04 -2.41
N GLN A 91 19.05 -6.17 -3.03
CA GLN A 91 19.40 -7.50 -2.50
C GLN A 91 20.91 -7.71 -2.48
N ALA A 92 21.63 -7.35 -3.54
CA ALA A 92 23.09 -7.49 -3.61
C ALA A 92 23.78 -6.65 -2.53
N ILE A 93 23.35 -5.40 -2.34
CA ILE A 93 23.87 -4.50 -1.31
C ILE A 93 23.58 -5.08 0.09
N SER A 94 22.34 -5.49 0.35
CA SER A 94 21.96 -6.10 1.63
C SER A 94 22.84 -7.30 1.97
N ARG A 95 23.02 -8.23 1.02
CA ARG A 95 23.89 -9.40 1.18
C ARG A 95 25.35 -9.01 1.44
N TYR A 96 25.86 -8.04 0.69
CA TYR A 96 27.23 -7.55 0.85
C TYR A 96 27.44 -6.93 2.24
N LEU A 97 26.50 -6.11 2.70
CA LEU A 97 26.53 -5.53 4.05
C LEU A 97 26.48 -6.63 5.11
N SER A 98 25.60 -7.62 4.98
CA SER A 98 25.55 -8.76 5.92
C SER A 98 26.88 -9.49 6.02
N LEU A 99 27.59 -9.70 4.90
CA LEU A 99 28.92 -10.32 4.90
C LEU A 99 29.97 -9.47 5.61
N LEU A 100 29.95 -8.14 5.41
CA LEU A 100 30.87 -7.22 6.07
C LEU A 100 30.59 -7.15 7.58
N THR A 101 29.32 -7.05 7.99
CA THR A 101 28.96 -6.99 9.41
C THR A 101 29.30 -8.29 10.13
N GLY A 102 29.13 -9.45 9.48
CA GLY A 102 29.55 -10.75 10.04
C GLY A 102 31.06 -10.90 10.24
N ARG A 103 31.88 -10.07 9.58
CA ARG A 103 33.35 -10.08 9.67
C ARG A 103 33.93 -8.93 10.50
N ALA A 104 33.10 -8.01 10.96
CA ALA A 104 33.51 -6.83 11.71
C ALA A 104 33.03 -6.90 13.17
N THR A 105 33.79 -6.28 14.08
CA THR A 105 33.31 -6.01 15.43
C THR A 105 32.60 -4.66 15.43
N ILE A 106 31.30 -4.66 15.69
CA ILE A 106 30.46 -3.45 15.71
C ILE A 106 29.95 -3.25 17.14
N GLN A 107 30.11 -2.05 17.68
CA GLN A 107 29.67 -1.67 19.02
C GLN A 107 28.63 -0.55 18.93
N GLY A 108 27.63 -0.57 19.82
CA GLY A 108 26.62 0.49 19.94
C GLY A 108 25.51 0.47 18.87
N MET A 109 25.45 -0.56 18.02
CA MET A 109 24.41 -0.70 17.00
C MET A 109 24.07 -2.18 16.79
N ASP A 110 22.78 -2.53 16.86
CA ASP A 110 22.29 -3.86 16.47
C ASP A 110 22.05 -3.87 14.96
N LEU A 111 22.92 -4.56 14.24
CA LEU A 111 22.77 -4.79 12.80
C LEU A 111 22.38 -6.24 12.56
N PRO A 112 21.47 -6.51 11.60
CA PRO A 112 21.20 -7.88 11.17
C PRO A 112 22.49 -8.49 10.63
N SER A 113 23.04 -9.42 11.40
CA SER A 113 24.25 -10.16 11.06
C SER A 113 23.94 -11.23 10.01
N ALA A 114 24.97 -11.69 9.29
CA ALA A 114 24.87 -12.72 8.23
C ALA A 114 24.13 -14.01 8.60
N ASN A 115 23.85 -14.24 9.89
CA ASN A 115 23.16 -15.44 10.38
C ASN A 115 21.64 -15.27 10.57
N ALA A 116 21.08 -14.09 10.33
CA ALA A 116 19.63 -13.92 10.30
C ALA A 116 19.09 -14.32 8.91
N PRO A 117 18.17 -15.29 8.81
CA PRO A 117 17.56 -15.63 7.53
C PRO A 117 16.90 -14.37 6.97
N LEU A 118 17.16 -14.07 5.70
CA LEU A 118 16.50 -13.00 4.96
C LEU A 118 15.00 -13.30 5.00
N ALA A 119 14.29 -12.70 5.96
CA ALA A 119 12.85 -12.77 6.05
C ALA A 119 12.31 -12.17 4.75
N GLN A 120 11.81 -13.05 3.88
CA GLN A 120 11.09 -12.68 2.69
C GLN A 120 9.78 -12.05 3.14
N SER A 121 9.73 -10.73 3.22
CA SER A 121 8.47 -10.01 3.24
C SER A 121 8.03 -9.85 1.79
N LEU A 122 7.17 -10.78 1.37
CA LEU A 122 6.27 -10.61 0.23
C LEU A 122 5.27 -9.50 0.53
#